data_AF-A0A3C1B5X3-F1
#
_entry.id   AF-A0A3C1B5X3-F1
#
_cell.length_a   1.000
_cell.length_b   1.000
_cell.length_c   1.000
_cell.angle_alpha   90.00
_cell.angle_beta   90.00
_cell.angle_gamma   90.00
#
_symmetry.space_group_name_H-M   'P 1'
#
loop_
_entity.id
_entity.type
_entity.pdbx_description
1 polymer ?
#
loop_
_entity_poly.entity_id
_entity_poly.type
_entity_poly.pdbx_seq_one_letter_code
_entity_poly.pdbx_strand_id
1 'polypeptide(L)'
;RELLLSDSIYLASNITFENLAPLSIYMGKPGTEANGGIPFQEYRKRQEQHRRSEIAALLDTPEFIERAEEIYQYDHFICDCSGSICEVVDPFDRDDPVLKSLSETALLVWIRGNEAHTQELVQRFDNAPKPMYYHPDFLVSKWTQYLAEQTLQEHQVNPDSFIRWIYAEALAHRQPRYEAMANWGITVDASEVARAKNEENFSALIGQALAAKAAPEPV
;
A
#
# COMPACT_ATOMS: atom_id res chain seq x y z
N ARG A 1 -19.66 -26.97 -4.81
CA ARG A 1 -20.26 -26.51 -3.53
C ARG A 1 -20.39 -27.66 -2.54
N GLU A 2 -21.15 -28.72 -2.83
CA GLU A 2 -21.34 -29.86 -1.90
C GLU A 2 -20.02 -30.49 -1.44
N LEU A 3 -19.07 -30.74 -2.35
CA LEU A 3 -17.74 -31.27 -2.00
C LEU A 3 -16.90 -30.35 -1.09
N LEU A 4 -17.08 -29.03 -1.19
CA LEU A 4 -16.43 -28.08 -0.28
C LEU A 4 -17.13 -28.04 1.09
N LEU A 5 -18.46 -28.24 1.12
CA LEU A 5 -19.24 -28.26 2.36
C LEU A 5 -19.07 -29.56 3.14
N SER A 6 -18.78 -30.67 2.45
CA SER A 6 -18.48 -31.97 3.04
C SER A 6 -16.99 -32.20 3.28
N ASP A 7 -16.17 -31.15 3.15
CA ASP A 7 -14.70 -31.19 3.25
C ASP A 7 -14.03 -32.31 2.43
N SER A 8 -14.70 -32.74 1.35
CA SER A 8 -14.24 -33.81 0.48
C SER A 8 -13.19 -33.32 -0.52
N ILE A 9 -13.13 -31.99 -0.72
CA ILE A 9 -12.06 -31.30 -1.44
C ILE A 9 -11.65 -30.05 -0.66
N TYR A 10 -10.38 -29.67 -0.76
CA TYR A 10 -9.88 -28.40 -0.25
C TYR A 10 -9.34 -27.54 -1.41
N LEU A 11 -9.41 -26.21 -1.25
CA LEU A 11 -8.83 -25.24 -2.17
C LEU A 11 -7.86 -24.36 -1.38
N ALA A 12 -6.63 -24.24 -1.87
CA ALA A 12 -5.62 -23.35 -1.31
C ALA A 12 -5.21 -22.32 -2.36
N SER A 13 -4.96 -21.09 -1.91
CA SER A 13 -4.42 -20.04 -2.77
C SER A 13 -2.91 -20.23 -2.94
N ASN A 14 -2.44 -20.26 -4.18
CA ASN A 14 -1.01 -20.30 -4.50
C ASN A 14 -0.42 -18.87 -4.53
N ILE A 15 -0.67 -18.11 -3.47
CA ILE A 15 -0.10 -16.76 -3.32
C ILE A 15 1.37 -16.89 -2.91
N THR A 16 2.25 -16.18 -3.60
CA THR A 16 3.69 -16.09 -3.29
C THR A 16 4.14 -14.63 -3.41
N PHE A 17 5.38 -14.31 -3.04
CA PHE A 17 5.95 -12.98 -3.26
C PHE A 17 5.93 -12.58 -4.74
N GLU A 18 6.14 -13.53 -5.65
CA GLU A 18 6.13 -13.34 -7.10
C GLU A 18 4.74 -13.48 -7.72
N ASN A 19 3.75 -13.97 -6.96
CA ASN A 19 2.40 -14.22 -7.45
C ASN A 19 1.33 -13.65 -6.51
N LEU A 20 1.07 -12.35 -6.63
CA LEU A 20 -0.02 -11.64 -5.95
C LEU A 20 -1.34 -11.65 -6.74
N ALA A 21 -1.44 -12.45 -7.80
CA ALA A 21 -2.65 -12.52 -8.64
C ALA A 21 -3.91 -12.91 -7.85
N PRO A 22 -3.90 -13.88 -6.90
CA PRO A 22 -5.10 -14.21 -6.13
C PRO A 22 -5.67 -13.02 -5.35
N LEU A 23 -4.80 -12.25 -4.68
CA LEU A 23 -5.20 -11.04 -3.95
C LEU A 23 -5.73 -9.97 -4.92
N SER A 24 -5.03 -9.77 -6.04
CA SER A 24 -5.42 -8.78 -7.05
C SER A 24 -6.79 -9.10 -7.65
N ILE A 25 -7.03 -10.37 -8.02
CA ILE A 25 -8.33 -10.83 -8.54
C ILE A 25 -9.43 -10.65 -7.49
N TYR A 26 -9.13 -10.95 -6.22
CA TYR A 26 -10.09 -10.72 -5.14
C TYR A 26 -10.45 -9.24 -5.03
N MET A 27 -9.48 -8.34 -4.91
CA MET A 27 -9.75 -6.89 -4.79
C MET A 27 -10.56 -6.37 -5.97
N GLY A 28 -10.20 -6.77 -7.20
CA GLY A 28 -10.91 -6.40 -8.41
C GLY A 28 -10.90 -4.89 -8.69
N LYS A 29 -11.77 -4.46 -9.61
CA LYS A 29 -11.91 -3.07 -10.04
C LYS A 29 -13.40 -2.74 -10.17
N PRO A 30 -13.87 -1.56 -9.76
CA PRO A 30 -15.29 -1.23 -9.85
C PRO A 30 -15.69 -0.99 -11.31
N GLY A 31 -16.87 -1.47 -11.70
CA GLY A 31 -17.43 -1.25 -13.03
C GLY A 31 -18.18 -2.46 -13.56
N THR A 32 -18.33 -2.52 -14.89
CA THR A 32 -19.13 -3.55 -15.57
C THR A 32 -18.49 -4.93 -15.53
N GLU A 33 -19.27 -5.95 -15.16
CA GLU A 33 -18.83 -7.35 -15.10
C GLU A 33 -18.38 -7.87 -16.47
N ALA A 34 -18.98 -7.36 -17.56
CA ALA A 34 -18.60 -7.72 -18.93
C ALA A 34 -17.13 -7.40 -19.27
N ASN A 35 -16.52 -6.45 -18.56
CA ASN A 35 -15.12 -6.05 -18.70
C ASN A 35 -14.27 -6.49 -17.49
N GLY A 36 -14.73 -7.48 -16.72
CA GLY A 36 -14.02 -7.98 -15.53
C GLY A 36 -14.10 -7.05 -14.32
N GLY A 37 -15.07 -6.13 -14.31
CA GLY A 37 -15.39 -5.29 -13.16
C GLY A 37 -16.23 -6.01 -12.12
N ILE A 38 -16.42 -5.36 -10.98
CA ILE A 38 -17.37 -5.78 -9.96
C ILE A 38 -18.28 -4.61 -9.57
N PRO A 39 -19.53 -4.87 -9.15
CA PRO A 39 -20.43 -3.83 -8.67
C PRO A 39 -19.78 -2.99 -7.56
N PHE A 40 -19.99 -1.67 -7.59
CA PHE A 40 -19.28 -0.74 -6.70
C PHE A 40 -19.49 -1.07 -5.21
N GLN A 41 -20.68 -1.53 -4.83
CA GLN A 41 -20.96 -1.95 -3.46
C GLN A 41 -20.10 -3.16 -3.03
N GLU A 42 -19.93 -4.15 -3.90
CA GLU A 42 -19.08 -5.31 -3.63
C GLU A 42 -17.60 -4.89 -3.63
N TYR A 43 -17.18 -4.00 -4.54
CA TYR A 43 -15.83 -3.42 -4.52
C TYR A 43 -15.52 -2.77 -3.17
N ARG A 44 -16.39 -1.91 -2.65
CA ARG A 44 -16.21 -1.25 -1.33
C ARG A 44 -16.09 -2.26 -0.18
N LYS A 45 -16.89 -3.32 -0.21
CA LYS A 45 -16.80 -4.39 0.78
C LYS A 45 -15.43 -5.07 0.75
N ARG A 46 -14.90 -5.35 -0.45
CA ARG A 46 -13.57 -5.97 -0.61
C ARG A 46 -12.43 -5.02 -0.23
N GLN A 47 -12.56 -3.72 -0.49
CA GLN A 47 -11.63 -2.70 0.00
C GLN A 47 -11.57 -2.68 1.53
N GLU A 48 -12.71 -2.75 2.23
CA GLU A 48 -12.74 -2.78 3.69
C GLU A 48 -12.12 -4.07 4.26
N GLN A 49 -12.36 -5.21 3.61
CA GLN A 49 -11.71 -6.46 4.00
C GLN A 49 -10.19 -6.38 3.81
N HIS A 50 -9.72 -5.82 2.69
CA HIS A 50 -8.30 -5.58 2.47
C HIS A 50 -7.71 -4.65 3.53
N ARG A 51 -8.36 -3.52 3.83
CA ARG A 51 -7.93 -2.58 4.88
C ARG A 51 -7.73 -3.27 6.22
N ARG A 52 -8.71 -4.06 6.66
CA ARG A 52 -8.65 -4.80 7.92
C ARG A 52 -7.52 -5.82 7.93
N SER A 53 -7.34 -6.54 6.82
CA SER A 53 -6.25 -7.52 6.69
C SER A 53 -4.88 -6.85 6.66
N GLU A 54 -4.73 -5.71 5.99
CA GLU A 54 -3.48 -4.95 5.94
C GLU A 54 -3.11 -4.40 7.32
N ILE A 55 -4.08 -3.82 8.05
CA ILE A 55 -3.86 -3.36 9.44
C ILE A 55 -3.44 -4.52 10.34
N ALA A 56 -4.11 -5.67 10.25
CA ALA A 56 -3.75 -6.84 11.05
C ALA A 56 -2.33 -7.31 10.72
N ALA A 57 -1.98 -7.44 9.44
CA ALA A 57 -0.63 -7.84 9.02
C ALA A 57 0.46 -6.87 9.48
N LEU A 58 0.18 -5.56 9.52
CA LEU A 58 1.11 -4.56 10.06
C LEU A 58 1.27 -4.71 11.58
N LEU A 59 0.17 -4.93 12.31
CA LEU A 59 0.20 -5.12 13.77
C LEU A 59 0.84 -6.45 14.19
N ASP A 60 0.91 -7.45 13.32
CA ASP A 60 1.59 -8.73 13.57
C ASP A 60 3.13 -8.60 13.51
N THR A 61 3.67 -7.45 13.08
CA THR A 61 5.13 -7.23 12.92
C THR A 61 5.96 -7.57 14.17
N PRO A 62 5.59 -7.14 15.39
CA PRO A 62 6.38 -7.45 16.58
C PRO A 62 6.42 -8.95 16.89
N GLU A 63 5.27 -9.64 16.82
CA GLU A 63 5.20 -11.09 17.04
C GLU A 63 5.99 -11.85 15.97
N PHE A 64 5.95 -11.38 14.71
CA PHE A 64 6.72 -11.98 13.63
C PHE A 64 8.23 -11.89 13.88
N ILE A 65 8.71 -10.72 14.34
CA ILE A 65 10.12 -10.50 14.66
C ILE A 65 10.55 -11.41 15.82
N GLU A 66 9.80 -11.42 16.93
CA GLU A 66 10.10 -12.27 18.10
C GLU A 66 10.22 -13.75 17.69
N ARG A 67 9.25 -14.25 16.92
CA ARG A 67 9.29 -15.63 16.43
C ARG A 67 10.45 -15.90 15.48
N ALA A 68 10.80 -14.92 14.63
CA ALA A 68 11.92 -15.05 13.72
C ALA A 68 13.25 -15.16 14.47
N GLU A 69 13.42 -14.36 15.52
CA GLU A 69 14.57 -14.42 16.43
C GLU A 69 14.61 -15.75 17.21
N GLU A 70 13.50 -16.16 17.81
CA GLU A 70 13.44 -17.38 18.63
C GLU A 70 13.71 -18.67 17.82
N ILE A 71 13.15 -18.77 16.61
CA ILE A 71 13.18 -20.00 15.83
C ILE A 71 14.38 -20.02 14.89
N TYR A 72 14.65 -18.90 14.21
CA TYR A 72 15.63 -18.83 13.13
C TYR A 72 16.88 -18.03 13.50
N GLN A 73 16.89 -17.36 14.65
CA GLN A 73 18.02 -16.55 15.12
C GLN A 73 18.39 -15.45 14.11
N TYR A 74 17.39 -14.85 13.47
CA TYR A 74 17.62 -13.73 12.57
C TYR A 74 17.83 -12.43 13.35
N ASP A 75 19.01 -11.83 13.20
CA ASP A 75 19.39 -10.58 13.88
C ASP A 75 18.75 -9.32 13.28
N HIS A 76 18.24 -9.42 12.04
CA HIS A 76 17.82 -8.27 11.24
C HIS A 76 16.49 -8.54 10.53
N PHE A 77 15.59 -7.56 10.60
CA PHE A 77 14.29 -7.58 9.95
C PHE A 77 14.11 -6.38 9.02
N ILE A 78 13.59 -6.64 7.81
CA ILE A 78 13.22 -5.61 6.83
C ILE A 78 11.82 -5.96 6.32
N CYS A 79 10.92 -4.97 6.33
CA CYS A 79 9.58 -5.10 5.77
C CYS A 79 9.36 -4.05 4.67
N ASP A 80 9.18 -4.52 3.44
CA ASP A 80 8.68 -3.67 2.35
C ASP A 80 7.15 -3.60 2.44
N CYS A 81 6.65 -2.49 2.98
CA CYS A 81 5.22 -2.28 3.15
C CYS A 81 4.54 -1.94 1.83
N SER A 82 3.27 -2.32 1.69
CA SER A 82 2.46 -1.90 0.55
C SER A 82 2.39 -0.37 0.47
N GLY A 83 2.36 0.16 -0.75
CA GLY A 83 2.13 1.59 -0.99
C GLY A 83 0.75 2.10 -0.54
N SER A 84 -0.14 1.22 -0.07
CA SER A 84 -1.40 1.56 0.59
C SER A 84 -1.27 1.79 2.11
N ILE A 85 -0.10 1.57 2.73
CA ILE A 85 0.07 1.77 4.17
C ILE A 85 -0.42 3.15 4.63
N CYS A 86 -0.10 4.20 3.87
CA CYS A 86 -0.52 5.56 4.17
C CYS A 86 -2.05 5.75 4.18
N GLU A 87 -2.81 4.88 3.53
CA GLU A 87 -4.28 4.91 3.41
C GLU A 87 -4.98 4.12 4.52
N VAL A 88 -4.26 3.25 5.24
CA VAL A 88 -4.81 2.38 6.30
C VAL A 88 -4.44 2.82 7.72
N VAL A 89 -3.59 3.83 7.83
CA VAL A 89 -3.19 4.50 9.08
C VAL A 89 -3.61 5.97 9.05
N ASP A 90 -3.67 6.63 10.20
CA ASP A 90 -3.77 8.09 10.29
C ASP A 90 -2.42 8.70 10.70
N PRO A 91 -1.62 9.23 9.75
CA PRO A 91 -0.31 9.78 10.07
C PRO A 91 -0.35 11.12 10.83
N PHE A 92 -1.53 11.73 10.95
CA PHE A 92 -1.73 12.97 11.70
C PHE A 92 -2.14 12.72 13.15
N ASP A 93 -2.61 11.51 13.46
CA ASP A 93 -2.93 11.08 14.82
C ASP A 93 -1.68 10.51 15.50
N ARG A 94 -1.17 11.22 16.51
CA ARG A 94 0.01 10.80 17.30
C ARG A 94 -0.20 9.51 18.08
N ASP A 95 -1.45 9.09 18.26
CA ASP A 95 -1.81 7.87 18.94
C ASP A 95 -2.33 6.79 17.96
N ASP A 96 -2.07 6.96 16.65
CA ASP A 96 -2.41 5.92 15.66
C ASP A 96 -1.79 4.57 16.09
N PRO A 97 -2.62 3.53 16.28
CA PRO A 97 -2.17 2.29 16.89
C PRO A 97 -1.18 1.53 16.01
N VAL A 98 -1.29 1.63 14.69
CA VAL A 98 -0.42 0.94 13.74
C VAL A 98 0.93 1.61 13.70
N LEU A 99 0.97 2.92 13.47
CA LEU A 99 2.21 3.69 13.40
C LEU A 99 2.97 3.65 14.72
N LYS A 100 2.26 3.72 15.86
CA LYS A 100 2.87 3.58 17.18
C LYS A 100 3.53 2.21 17.34
N SER A 101 2.77 1.13 17.13
CA SER A 101 3.31 -0.23 17.21
C SER A 101 4.52 -0.44 16.29
N LEU A 102 4.45 0.04 15.04
CA LEU A 102 5.55 -0.10 14.09
C LEU A 102 6.77 0.72 14.51
N SER A 103 6.59 1.98 14.93
CA SER A 103 7.69 2.87 15.33
C SER A 103 8.43 2.43 16.60
N GLU A 104 7.73 1.71 17.49
CA GLU A 104 8.32 1.10 18.69
C GLU A 104 9.14 -0.15 18.36
N THR A 105 8.88 -0.78 17.21
CA THR A 105 9.42 -2.09 16.83
C THR A 105 10.49 -2.00 15.74
N ALA A 106 10.32 -1.12 14.76
CA ALA A 106 11.18 -0.99 13.59
C ALA A 106 11.37 0.47 13.17
N LEU A 107 12.49 0.74 12.50
CA LEU A 107 12.73 2.05 11.89
C LEU A 107 11.84 2.21 10.66
N LEU A 108 10.87 3.13 10.73
CA LEU A 108 10.09 3.55 9.57
C LEU A 108 10.98 4.36 8.62
N VAL A 109 11.05 3.93 7.35
CA VAL A 109 11.85 4.60 6.31
C VAL A 109 10.95 4.98 5.15
N TRP A 110 10.73 6.28 4.96
CA TRP A 110 10.06 6.77 3.76
C TRP A 110 11.08 6.95 2.63
N ILE A 111 10.88 6.20 1.54
CA ILE A 111 11.62 6.39 0.29
C ILE A 111 10.89 7.46 -0.54
N ARG A 112 11.39 8.69 -0.47
CA ARG A 112 10.78 9.83 -1.16
C ARG A 112 11.09 9.80 -2.65
N GLY A 113 10.03 9.75 -3.46
CA GLY A 113 10.11 9.94 -4.90
C GLY A 113 10.26 11.42 -5.28
N ASN A 114 10.71 11.67 -6.50
CA ASN A 114 10.64 13.00 -7.13
C ASN A 114 9.54 13.05 -8.20
N GLU A 115 9.31 14.22 -8.80
CA GLU A 115 8.27 14.39 -9.82
C GLU A 115 8.44 13.45 -11.02
N ALA A 116 9.68 13.23 -11.48
CA ALA A 116 9.97 12.28 -12.56
C ALA A 116 9.60 10.84 -12.18
N HIS A 117 9.81 10.45 -10.92
CA HIS A 117 9.39 9.15 -10.39
C HIS A 117 7.86 9.02 -10.37
N THR A 118 7.14 10.06 -9.95
CA THR A 118 5.67 10.09 -10.00
C THR A 118 5.15 9.90 -11.43
N GLN A 119 5.74 10.58 -12.42
CA GLN A 119 5.38 10.42 -13.83
C GLN A 119 5.64 8.98 -14.33
N GLU A 120 6.76 8.39 -13.95
CA GLU A 120 7.06 7.00 -14.26
C GLU A 120 6.04 6.02 -13.64
N LEU A 121 5.61 6.26 -12.40
CA LEU A 121 4.58 5.46 -11.74
C LEU A 121 3.24 5.55 -12.48
N VAL A 122 2.85 6.74 -12.95
CA VAL A 122 1.64 6.93 -13.77
C VAL A 122 1.75 6.16 -15.08
N GLN A 123 2.85 6.30 -15.80
CA GLN A 123 3.06 5.60 -17.07
C GLN A 123 3.04 4.07 -16.91
N ARG A 124 3.69 3.55 -15.86
CA ARG A 124 3.68 2.10 -15.55
C ARG A 124 2.27 1.62 -15.22
N PHE A 125 1.52 2.40 -14.45
CA PHE A 125 0.15 2.06 -14.09
C PHE A 125 -0.78 2.08 -15.31
N ASP A 126 -0.66 3.06 -16.20
CA ASP A 126 -1.45 3.12 -17.43
C ASP A 126 -1.24 1.88 -18.33
N ASN A 127 0.00 1.40 -18.41
CA ASN A 127 0.36 0.21 -19.19
C ASN A 127 -0.20 -1.09 -18.59
N ALA A 128 -0.26 -1.20 -17.27
CA ALA A 128 -0.69 -2.40 -16.57
C ALA A 128 -1.51 -2.03 -15.31
N PRO A 129 -2.76 -1.58 -15.49
CA PRO A 129 -3.55 -1.01 -14.39
C PRO A 129 -4.00 -2.14 -13.46
N LYS A 130 -3.51 -2.08 -12.22
CA LYS A 130 -3.76 -3.09 -11.19
C LYS A 130 -4.74 -2.59 -10.12
N PRO A 131 -5.52 -3.48 -9.49
CA PRO A 131 -6.30 -3.15 -8.31
C PRO A 131 -5.47 -2.45 -7.23
N MET A 132 -6.07 -1.47 -6.57
CA MET A 132 -5.46 -0.72 -5.47
C MET A 132 -6.45 -0.47 -4.35
N TYR A 133 -5.92 -0.31 -3.15
CA TYR A 133 -6.67 0.23 -2.03
C TYR A 133 -6.74 1.77 -2.06
N TYR A 134 -7.86 2.32 -1.62
CA TYR A 134 -8.13 3.75 -1.52
C TYR A 134 -8.87 4.03 -0.22
N HIS A 135 -8.58 5.16 0.44
CA HIS A 135 -9.37 5.62 1.57
C HIS A 135 -10.88 5.68 1.20
N PRO A 136 -11.81 5.20 2.06
CA PRO A 136 -13.23 5.05 1.71
C PRO A 136 -13.88 6.34 1.21
N ASP A 137 -13.64 7.46 1.87
CA ASP A 137 -14.23 8.76 1.51
C ASP A 137 -13.66 9.29 0.20
N PHE A 138 -12.35 9.14 -0.01
CA PHE A 138 -11.69 9.49 -1.27
C PHE A 138 -12.29 8.69 -2.42
N LEU A 139 -12.41 7.37 -2.25
CA LEU A 139 -12.99 6.48 -3.27
C LEU A 139 -14.43 6.85 -3.62
N VAL A 140 -15.29 7.07 -2.63
CA VAL A 140 -16.71 7.41 -2.87
C VAL A 140 -16.83 8.76 -3.57
N SER A 141 -16.05 9.76 -3.13
CA SER A 141 -16.02 11.07 -3.77
C SER A 141 -15.59 10.96 -5.23
N LYS A 142 -14.52 10.23 -5.53
CA LYS A 142 -13.98 10.09 -6.89
C LYS A 142 -14.84 9.24 -7.80
N TRP A 143 -15.47 8.19 -7.28
CA TRP A 143 -16.44 7.41 -8.02
C TRP A 143 -17.64 8.27 -8.45
N THR A 144 -18.20 9.05 -7.53
CA THR A 144 -19.33 9.95 -7.81
C THR A 144 -18.95 11.02 -8.85
N GLN A 145 -17.76 11.61 -8.70
CA GLN A 145 -17.23 12.58 -9.65
C GLN A 145 -17.08 11.97 -11.05
N TYR A 146 -16.46 10.79 -11.16
CA TYR A 146 -16.25 10.11 -12.43
C TYR A 146 -17.56 9.82 -13.16
N LEU A 147 -18.57 9.29 -12.46
CA LEU A 147 -19.88 9.01 -13.06
C LEU A 147 -20.56 10.27 -13.60
N ALA A 148 -20.46 11.38 -12.86
CA ALA A 148 -21.03 12.65 -13.27
C ALA A 148 -20.30 13.24 -14.50
N GLU A 149 -18.97 13.27 -14.50
CA GLU A 149 -18.16 13.80 -15.60
C GLU A 149 -18.34 12.99 -16.88
N GLN A 150 -18.42 11.65 -16.76
CA GLN A 150 -18.58 10.76 -17.90
C GLN A 150 -20.05 10.55 -18.30
N THR A 151 -21.00 11.07 -17.53
CA THR A 151 -22.46 10.83 -17.70
C THR A 151 -22.79 9.33 -17.79
N LEU A 152 -22.22 8.53 -16.89
CA LEU A 152 -22.36 7.08 -16.84
C LEU A 152 -23.17 6.62 -15.63
N GLN A 153 -23.82 5.46 -15.78
CA GLN A 153 -24.29 4.65 -14.67
C GLN A 153 -23.20 3.63 -14.27
N GLU A 154 -23.24 3.14 -13.03
CA GLU A 154 -22.20 2.23 -12.49
C GLU A 154 -21.92 1.02 -13.39
N HIS A 155 -22.97 0.40 -13.93
CA HIS A 155 -22.88 -0.80 -14.77
C HIS A 155 -22.32 -0.54 -16.18
N GLN A 156 -22.10 0.73 -16.56
CA GLN A 156 -21.52 1.13 -17.84
C GLN A 156 -20.02 1.44 -17.74
N VAL A 157 -19.49 1.57 -16.51
CA VAL A 157 -18.09 1.93 -16.29
C VAL A 157 -17.16 0.82 -16.77
N ASN A 158 -16.20 1.17 -17.63
CA ASN A 158 -15.06 0.31 -17.89
C ASN A 158 -14.11 0.38 -16.67
N PRO A 159 -13.78 -0.75 -16.02
CA PRO A 159 -12.99 -0.74 -14.80
C PRO A 159 -11.59 -0.17 -14.97
N ASP A 160 -10.93 -0.46 -16.10
CA ASP A 160 -9.60 0.06 -16.41
C ASP A 160 -9.61 1.56 -16.68
N SER A 161 -10.66 2.06 -17.33
CA SER A 161 -10.82 3.49 -17.56
C SER A 161 -10.95 4.26 -16.23
N PHE A 162 -11.75 3.75 -15.28
CA PHE A 162 -11.89 4.39 -13.98
C PHE A 162 -10.59 4.37 -13.18
N ILE A 163 -9.92 3.22 -13.08
CA ILE A 163 -8.72 3.14 -12.23
C ILE A 163 -7.54 3.93 -12.81
N ARG A 164 -7.43 4.06 -14.14
CA ARG A 164 -6.44 4.97 -14.75
C ARG A 164 -6.77 6.43 -14.45
N TRP A 165 -8.04 6.81 -14.59
CA TRP A 165 -8.50 8.18 -14.33
C TRP A 165 -8.22 8.63 -12.88
N ILE A 166 -8.51 7.78 -11.89
CA ILE A 166 -8.30 8.12 -10.48
C ILE A 166 -6.83 8.06 -10.05
N TYR A 167 -5.94 7.39 -10.79
CA TYR A 167 -4.61 7.04 -10.32
C TYR A 167 -3.74 8.27 -9.98
N ALA A 168 -3.67 9.24 -10.88
CA ALA A 168 -2.87 10.45 -10.65
C ALA A 168 -3.38 11.24 -9.42
N GLU A 169 -4.70 11.31 -9.25
CA GLU A 169 -5.31 11.95 -8.08
C GLU A 169 -5.05 11.17 -6.79
N ALA A 170 -4.99 9.84 -6.86
CA ALA A 170 -4.64 9.00 -5.72
C ALA A 170 -3.19 9.22 -5.29
N LEU A 171 -2.25 9.37 -6.23
CA LEU A 171 -0.86 9.71 -5.89
C LEU A 171 -0.77 11.09 -5.20
N ALA A 172 -1.49 12.09 -5.72
CA ALA A 172 -1.55 13.40 -5.09
C ALA A 172 -2.19 13.37 -3.70
N HIS A 173 -3.21 12.52 -3.50
CA HIS A 173 -3.84 12.29 -2.20
C HIS A 173 -2.88 11.65 -1.18
N ARG A 174 -2.04 10.72 -1.63
CA ARG A 174 -1.08 10.00 -0.77
C ARG A 174 0.12 10.83 -0.37
N GLN A 175 0.56 11.76 -1.21
CA GLN A 175 1.75 12.58 -0.96
C GLN A 175 1.77 13.25 0.43
N PRO A 176 0.78 14.06 0.84
CA PRO A 176 0.78 14.69 2.17
C PRO A 176 0.71 13.67 3.31
N ARG A 177 0.14 12.49 3.06
CA ARG A 177 0.06 11.41 4.06
C ARG A 177 1.43 10.77 4.28
N TYR A 178 2.18 10.51 3.21
CA TYR A 178 3.56 10.06 3.30
C TYR A 178 4.48 11.09 3.98
N GLU A 179 4.31 12.38 3.66
CA GLU A 179 5.03 13.46 4.32
C GLU A 179 4.75 13.48 5.83
N ALA A 180 3.49 13.29 6.24
CA ALA A 180 3.13 13.19 7.64
C ALA A 180 3.72 11.93 8.32
N MET A 181 3.75 10.79 7.63
CA MET A 181 4.39 9.56 8.10
C MET A 181 5.89 9.73 8.35
N ALA A 182 6.56 10.62 7.62
CA ALA A 182 7.99 10.89 7.79
C ALA A 182 8.35 11.32 9.23
N ASN A 183 7.41 11.93 9.96
CA ASN A 183 7.61 12.32 11.36
C ASN A 183 7.87 11.12 12.28
N TRP A 184 7.32 9.96 11.94
CA TRP A 184 7.46 8.70 12.68
C TRP A 184 8.78 7.97 12.42
N GLY A 185 9.58 8.43 11.45
CA GLY A 185 10.75 7.70 10.96
C GLY A 185 11.79 8.59 10.32
N ILE A 186 12.51 8.08 9.33
CA ILE A 186 13.46 8.85 8.53
C ILE A 186 12.98 8.92 7.07
N THR A 187 13.53 9.88 6.33
CA THR A 187 13.33 10.00 4.89
C THR A 187 14.64 9.80 4.17
N VAL A 188 14.61 9.04 3.07
CA VAL A 188 15.72 8.89 2.12
C VAL A 188 15.21 9.14 0.71
N ASP A 189 16.02 9.68 -0.18
CA ASP A 189 15.58 9.90 -1.56
C ASP A 189 15.69 8.62 -2.40
N ALA A 190 14.68 8.35 -3.23
CA ALA A 190 14.65 7.18 -4.12
C ALA A 190 15.90 7.11 -5.03
N SER A 191 16.44 8.27 -5.41
CA SER A 191 17.66 8.35 -6.22
C SER A 191 18.93 7.93 -5.47
N GLU A 192 18.96 8.08 -4.15
CA GLU A 192 20.06 7.64 -3.29
C GLU A 192 19.96 6.14 -3.04
N VAL A 193 18.74 5.66 -2.76
CA VAL A 193 18.46 4.21 -2.63
C VAL A 193 18.86 3.49 -3.92
N ALA A 194 18.55 4.04 -5.10
CA ALA A 194 18.94 3.45 -6.37
C ALA A 194 20.47 3.37 -6.58
N ARG A 195 21.26 4.21 -5.90
CA ARG A 195 22.73 4.19 -5.93
C ARG A 195 23.33 3.23 -4.92
N ALA A 196 22.61 2.86 -3.87
CA ALA A 196 23.03 1.83 -2.92
C ALA A 196 22.95 0.45 -3.59
N LYS A 197 24.10 -0.07 -4.04
CA LYS A 197 24.20 -1.36 -4.75
C LYS A 197 24.54 -2.54 -3.86
N ASN A 198 24.81 -2.29 -2.58
CA ASN A 198 25.13 -3.32 -1.59
C ASN A 198 24.65 -2.87 -0.21
N GLU A 199 24.77 -3.78 0.74
CA GLU A 199 24.39 -3.60 2.15
C GLU A 199 25.13 -2.44 2.82
N GLU A 200 26.43 -2.30 2.61
CA GLU A 200 27.25 -1.24 3.21
C GLU A 200 26.76 0.15 2.79
N ASN A 201 26.52 0.34 1.49
CA ASN A 201 25.99 1.59 0.95
C ASN A 201 24.59 1.89 1.48
N PHE A 202 23.72 0.88 1.60
CA PHE A 202 22.38 1.06 2.13
C PHE A 202 22.42 1.42 3.63
N SER A 203 23.21 0.71 4.42
CA SER A 203 23.40 0.99 5.84
C SER A 203 23.98 2.39 6.08
N ALA A 204 24.94 2.82 5.25
CA ALA A 204 25.49 4.17 5.31
C ALA A 204 24.43 5.24 5.01
N LEU A 205 23.55 5.02 4.02
CA LEU A 205 22.45 5.92 3.69
C LEU A 205 21.46 6.04 4.88
N ILE A 206 21.09 4.93 5.49
CA ILE A 206 20.22 4.94 6.69
C ILE A 206 20.89 5.67 7.85
N GLY A 207 22.18 5.41 8.11
CA GLY A 207 22.94 6.08 9.16
C GLY A 207 23.04 7.60 8.95
N GLN A 208 23.22 8.05 7.71
CA GLN A 208 23.23 9.48 7.36
C GLN A 208 21.87 10.14 7.62
N ALA A 209 20.77 9.48 7.23
CA ALA A 209 19.42 10.00 7.47
C ALA A 209 19.07 10.08 8.96
N LEU A 210 19.51 9.10 9.77
CA LEU A 210 19.38 9.14 11.23
C LEU A 210 20.18 10.30 11.84
N ALA A 211 21.44 10.48 11.41
CA ALA A 211 22.28 11.57 11.88
C ALA A 211 21.69 12.95 11.53
N ALA A 212 21.14 13.10 10.33
CA ALA A 212 20.47 14.33 9.91
C ALA A 212 19.22 14.62 10.75
N LYS A 213 18.41 13.60 11.08
CA LYS A 213 17.22 13.75 11.95
C LYS A 213 17.59 14.15 13.39
N ALA A 214 18.73 13.68 13.90
CA ALA A 214 19.20 13.99 15.24
C ALA A 214 19.89 15.37 15.35
N ALA A 215 20.28 15.98 14.23
CA ALA A 215 20.93 17.29 14.24
C ALA A 215 19.93 18.39 14.65
N PRO A 216 20.31 19.32 15.54
CA PRO A 216 19.46 20.47 15.85
C PRO A 216 19.26 21.35 14.61
N GLU A 217 18.07 21.89 14.42
CA GLU A 217 17.82 22.85 13.33
C GLU A 217 18.80 24.03 13.44
N PRO A 218 19.41 24.47 12.33
CA PRO A 218 20.25 25.66 12.34
C PRO A 218 19.39 26.86 12.75
N VAL A 219 19.81 27.54 13.82
CA VAL A 219 19.21 28.75 14.40
C VAL A 219 19.18 29.90 13.39
#